data_AF-A0A2V0N3R0-F1
#
_entry.id   AF-A0A2V0N3R0-F1
#
_cell.length_a   1.000
_cell.length_b   1.000
_cell.length_c   1.000
_cell.angle_alpha   90.00
_cell.angle_beta   90.00
_cell.angle_gamma   90.00
#
_symmetry.space_group_name_H-M   'P 1'
#
loop_
_entity.id
_entity.type
_entity.pdbx_description
1 polymer ?
#
loop_
_entity_poly.entity_id
_entity_poly.type
_entity_poly.pdbx_seq_one_letter_code
_entity_poly.pdbx_strand_id
1 'polypeptide(L)'
;MHIPGMPVDIPAEMLSAVLRPEFDTLAPVEVFPGVASYLDRPYATRIGFRQLTMDLHIPHQPAAAPVPVIVYAHPGGFFTGSKQMGPWRFLLEAGLAVVSVQYRLSGEAVFPAAIQDVATAVRWVRTNADRYGLDSERIVGFGSSAGAYLISAVALAGDDSDLVSSTEPSSEVSCGLTAVVEHYGPTDFLKHDEDAHPDAIERMQGPDSTLARFFGFVPSSQPQVVERGNLCRLAHPGAPPFLIAHGDRDRRVGIEQSRRLHRALAAVGVRADLVEIVDGDHGSAHFNAAPLHHTTLAFLESVLAMPLSR
;
A
#
# COMPACT_ATOMS: atom_id res chain seq x y z
N MET A 1 31.72 8.10 1.01
CA MET A 1 31.30 6.73 1.35
C MET A 1 30.84 6.11 0.04
N HIS A 2 31.36 4.95 -0.33
CA HIS A 2 30.98 4.32 -1.59
C HIS A 2 29.55 3.75 -1.45
N ILE A 3 28.61 4.29 -2.22
CA ILE A 3 27.24 3.76 -2.29
C ILE A 3 27.19 2.85 -3.52
N PRO A 4 26.95 1.54 -3.37
CA PRO A 4 26.89 0.62 -4.49
C PRO A 4 25.90 1.10 -5.56
N GLY A 5 26.36 1.20 -6.81
CA GLY A 5 25.53 1.64 -7.95
C GLY A 5 25.62 3.12 -8.33
N MET A 6 26.41 3.93 -7.61
CA MET A 6 26.63 5.35 -7.93
C MET A 6 27.97 5.57 -8.63
N PRO A 7 28.02 6.27 -9.79
CA PRO A 7 29.24 6.48 -10.56
C PRO A 7 30.22 7.48 -9.91
N VAL A 8 29.86 8.09 -8.78
CA VAL A 8 30.67 9.10 -8.08
C VAL A 8 30.50 8.94 -6.57
N ASP A 9 31.59 9.04 -5.82
CA ASP A 9 31.54 9.09 -4.36
C ASP A 9 30.87 10.38 -3.88
N ILE A 10 29.73 10.26 -3.19
CA ILE A 10 29.06 11.41 -2.57
C ILE A 10 29.75 11.73 -1.23
N PRO A 11 30.18 12.99 -0.99
CA PRO A 11 30.68 13.43 0.30
C PRO A 11 29.64 13.21 1.41
N ALA A 12 30.08 12.77 2.59
CA ALA A 12 29.17 12.48 3.71
C ALA A 12 28.30 13.69 4.11
N GLU A 13 28.84 14.90 3.98
CA GLU A 13 28.15 16.17 4.25
C GLU A 13 27.01 16.43 3.24
N MET A 14 27.21 16.11 1.95
CA MET A 14 26.14 16.16 0.95
C MET A 14 25.08 15.09 1.20
N LEU A 15 25.50 13.89 1.63
CA LEU A 15 24.57 12.82 1.98
C LEU A 15 23.69 13.23 3.17
N SER A 16 24.29 13.82 4.21
CA SER A 16 23.58 14.36 5.37
C SER A 16 22.59 15.47 4.97
N ALA A 17 23.03 16.42 4.12
CA ALA A 17 22.16 17.50 3.62
C ALA A 17 20.99 16.99 2.75
N VAL A 18 21.17 15.86 2.05
CA VAL A 18 20.14 15.20 1.24
C VAL A 18 19.16 14.42 2.12
N LEU A 19 19.66 13.71 3.13
CA LEU A 19 18.84 12.90 4.04
C LEU A 19 18.02 13.76 5.02
N ARG A 20 18.43 15.02 5.27
CA ARG A 20 17.73 15.98 6.14
C ARG A 20 17.39 15.38 7.53
N PRO A 21 18.36 14.86 8.28
CA PRO A 21 18.14 14.20 9.57
C PRO A 21 17.47 15.12 10.62
N GLU A 22 17.47 16.43 10.40
CA GLU A 22 16.70 17.37 11.22
C GLU A 22 15.19 17.07 11.23
N PHE A 23 14.60 16.56 10.14
CA PHE A 23 13.18 16.21 10.09
C PHE A 23 12.82 14.99 10.94
N ASP A 24 13.80 14.14 11.22
CA ASP A 24 13.65 13.02 12.14
C ASP A 24 13.51 13.47 13.60
N THR A 25 13.89 14.70 13.93
CA THR A 25 13.82 15.24 15.30
C THR A 25 12.56 16.06 15.57
N LEU A 26 11.69 16.23 14.57
CA LEU A 26 10.42 16.93 14.76
C LEU A 26 9.54 16.20 15.78
N ALA A 27 9.10 16.95 16.79
CA ALA A 27 8.17 16.48 17.81
C ALA A 27 6.82 16.04 17.17
N PRO A 28 6.15 15.03 17.74
CA PRO A 28 4.81 14.69 17.30
C PRO A 28 3.83 15.83 17.61
N VAL A 29 2.76 15.90 16.83
CA VAL A 29 1.61 16.77 17.05
C VAL A 29 0.36 15.93 17.26
N GLU A 30 -0.67 16.51 17.86
CA GLU A 30 -1.96 15.83 18.03
C GLU A 30 -2.92 16.25 16.91
N VAL A 31 -2.99 15.44 15.84
CA VAL A 31 -3.97 15.64 14.75
C VAL A 31 -5.31 14.99 15.09
N PHE A 32 -5.27 13.87 15.80
CA PHE A 32 -6.43 13.13 16.27
C PHE A 32 -6.37 13.02 17.80
N PRO A 33 -7.51 13.08 18.51
CA PRO A 33 -7.53 13.00 19.97
C PRO A 33 -6.82 11.74 20.49
N GLY A 34 -5.84 11.92 21.37
CA GLY A 34 -5.08 10.82 21.96
C GLY A 34 -4.10 10.12 21.00
N VAL A 35 -3.75 10.75 19.87
CA VAL A 35 -2.87 10.16 18.85
C VAL A 35 -1.65 11.05 18.60
N ALA A 36 -0.46 10.50 18.84
CA ALA A 36 0.80 11.14 18.46
C ALA A 36 0.99 11.02 16.95
N SER A 37 1.03 12.17 16.26
CA SER A 37 1.13 12.24 14.79
C SER A 37 2.46 12.86 14.36
N TYR A 38 3.20 12.11 13.57
CA TYR A 38 4.47 12.49 12.97
C TYR A 38 4.23 12.73 11.48
N LEU A 39 4.09 14.00 11.10
CA LEU A 39 3.74 14.39 9.74
C LEU A 39 4.99 14.52 8.85
N ASP A 40 4.84 14.20 7.57
CA ASP A 40 5.85 14.33 6.52
C ASP A 40 7.20 13.68 6.89
N ARG A 41 7.16 12.51 7.53
CA ARG A 41 8.37 11.73 7.83
C ARG A 41 8.98 11.20 6.53
N PRO A 42 10.23 11.56 6.21
CA PRO A 42 10.87 11.03 5.02
C PRO A 42 11.19 9.55 5.22
N TYR A 43 10.83 8.72 4.24
CA TYR A 43 11.15 7.28 4.26
C TYR A 43 12.12 6.86 3.16
N ALA A 44 12.29 7.69 2.14
CA ALA A 44 13.27 7.49 1.08
C ALA A 44 13.68 8.82 0.46
N THR A 45 14.94 8.92 0.02
CA THR A 45 15.43 10.07 -0.72
C THR A 45 16.07 9.62 -2.02
N ARG A 46 15.43 9.93 -3.15
CA ARG A 46 15.98 9.65 -4.48
C ARG A 46 16.75 10.86 -4.97
N ILE A 47 17.97 10.64 -5.44
CA ILE A 47 18.84 11.71 -5.93
C ILE A 47 18.16 12.45 -7.08
N GLY A 48 18.12 13.78 -7.00
CA GLY A 48 17.49 14.64 -8.02
C GLY A 48 15.97 14.69 -7.96
N PHE A 49 15.34 14.12 -6.93
CA PHE A 49 13.89 14.10 -6.75
C PHE A 49 13.49 14.61 -5.36
N ARG A 50 12.20 14.93 -5.17
CA ARG A 50 11.67 15.28 -3.84
C ARG A 50 11.77 14.08 -2.89
N GLN A 51 11.85 14.33 -1.59
CA GLN A 51 11.74 13.27 -0.59
C GLN A 51 10.38 12.57 -0.71
N LEU A 52 10.39 11.26 -0.51
CA LEU A 52 9.16 10.50 -0.33
C LEU A 52 8.83 10.49 1.16
N THR A 53 7.62 10.94 1.48
CA THR A 53 7.18 11.15 2.86
C THR A 53 5.94 10.34 3.21
N MET A 54 5.73 10.14 4.50
CA MET A 54 4.54 9.51 5.05
C MET A 54 4.12 10.20 6.34
N ASP A 55 2.86 9.99 6.73
CA ASP A 55 2.36 10.41 8.03
C ASP A 55 2.22 9.18 8.93
N LEU A 56 2.82 9.23 10.11
CA LEU A 56 2.76 8.17 11.12
C LEU A 56 1.88 8.63 12.27
N HIS A 57 0.83 7.88 12.56
CA HIS A 57 -0.16 8.16 13.60
C HIS A 57 -0.18 7.01 14.60
N ILE A 58 0.13 7.30 15.85
CA ILE A 58 0.27 6.30 16.91
C ILE A 58 -0.73 6.61 18.01
N PRO A 59 -1.78 5.78 18.20
CA PRO A 59 -2.71 5.95 19.31
C PRO A 59 -2.00 5.71 20.64
N HIS A 60 -2.34 6.51 21.66
CA HIS A 60 -1.83 6.29 22.99
C HIS A 60 -2.36 4.97 23.56
N GLN A 61 -1.45 4.05 23.86
CA GLN A 61 -1.77 2.76 24.47
C GLN A 61 -1.51 2.83 25.98
N PRO A 62 -2.48 2.44 26.84
CA PRO A 62 -2.28 2.42 28.30
C PRO A 62 -1.18 1.46 28.78
N ALA A 63 -0.82 0.48 27.94
CA ALA A 63 0.22 -0.50 28.21
C ALA A 63 1.46 -0.26 27.32
N ALA A 64 2.66 -0.55 27.84
CA ALA A 64 3.93 -0.39 27.14
C ALA A 64 4.20 -1.47 26.06
N ALA A 65 3.16 -2.06 25.48
CA ALA A 65 3.31 -3.08 24.44
C ALA A 65 3.52 -2.41 23.06
N PRO A 66 4.36 -3.00 22.18
CA PRO A 66 4.50 -2.55 20.80
C PRO A 66 3.16 -2.52 20.07
N VAL A 67 2.92 -1.46 19.29
CA VAL A 67 1.65 -1.22 18.61
C VAL A 67 1.67 -1.82 17.19
N PRO A 68 0.74 -2.73 16.82
CA PRO A 68 0.61 -3.19 15.45
C PRO A 68 0.35 -2.05 14.47
N VAL A 69 0.87 -2.19 13.26
CA VAL A 69 0.91 -1.09 12.28
C VAL A 69 0.11 -1.44 11.04
N ILE A 70 -0.68 -0.48 10.58
CA ILE A 70 -1.29 -0.48 9.26
C ILE A 70 -0.45 0.42 8.34
N VAL A 71 0.11 -0.14 7.28
CA VAL A 71 0.72 0.65 6.20
C VAL A 71 -0.36 0.89 5.15
N TYR A 72 -0.80 2.16 5.03
CA TYR A 72 -1.86 2.56 4.13
C TYR A 72 -1.32 3.17 2.82
N ALA A 73 -1.83 2.70 1.68
CA ALA A 73 -1.61 3.29 0.37
C ALA A 73 -2.91 3.88 -0.21
N HIS A 74 -2.87 5.16 -0.56
CA HIS A 74 -4.04 5.91 -1.01
C HIS A 74 -4.54 5.52 -2.42
N PRO A 75 -5.79 5.83 -2.80
CA PRO A 75 -6.29 5.67 -4.16
C PRO A 75 -5.83 6.84 -5.06
N GLY A 76 -6.31 6.90 -6.30
CA GLY A 76 -6.03 8.02 -7.20
C GLY A 76 -5.43 7.61 -8.55
N GLY A 77 -5.71 6.38 -9.00
CA GLY A 77 -5.31 5.90 -10.32
C GLY A 77 -3.80 6.00 -10.58
N PHE A 78 -2.97 5.91 -9.55
CA PHE A 78 -1.52 6.09 -9.65
C PHE A 78 -1.04 7.48 -10.08
N PHE A 79 -1.89 8.40 -10.56
CA PHE A 79 -1.48 9.71 -11.07
C PHE A 79 -1.91 10.90 -10.20
N THR A 80 -2.72 10.66 -9.17
CA THR A 80 -3.16 11.67 -8.19
C THR A 80 -3.32 11.04 -6.81
N GLY A 81 -3.77 11.85 -5.86
CA GLY A 81 -4.07 11.46 -4.49
C GLY A 81 -2.99 11.85 -3.50
N SER A 82 -3.30 11.69 -2.22
CA SER A 82 -2.37 11.99 -1.15
C SER A 82 -2.56 11.10 0.07
N LYS A 83 -1.52 11.03 0.91
CA LYS A 83 -1.53 10.32 2.19
C LYS A 83 -2.60 10.79 3.21
N GLN A 84 -3.29 11.90 2.97
CA GLN A 84 -4.43 12.32 3.80
C GLN A 84 -5.76 11.67 3.40
N MET A 85 -5.82 11.04 2.22
CA MET A 85 -7.00 10.33 1.73
C MET A 85 -7.17 8.98 2.40
N GLY A 86 -8.40 8.47 2.38
CA GLY A 86 -8.73 7.08 2.69
C GLY A 86 -9.75 6.93 3.82
N PRO A 87 -10.21 5.70 4.06
CA PRO A 87 -11.01 5.37 5.22
C PRO A 87 -10.16 4.68 6.30
N TRP A 88 -8.90 5.08 6.55
CA TRP A 88 -8.04 4.38 7.52
C TRP A 88 -8.19 4.90 8.96
N ARG A 89 -8.83 6.06 9.17
CA ARG A 89 -8.85 6.74 10.47
C ARG A 89 -9.50 5.94 11.59
N PHE A 90 -10.51 5.12 11.27
CA PHE A 90 -11.19 4.27 12.25
C PHE A 90 -10.25 3.25 12.92
N LEU A 91 -9.11 2.94 12.28
CA LEU A 91 -8.12 2.00 12.81
C LEU A 91 -7.36 2.58 14.01
N LEU A 92 -7.25 3.91 14.10
CA LEU A 92 -6.66 4.58 15.26
C LEU A 92 -7.50 4.36 16.51
N GLU A 93 -8.83 4.45 16.39
CA GLU A 93 -9.78 4.19 17.48
C GLU A 93 -9.73 2.72 17.93
N ALA A 94 -9.41 1.81 17.00
CA ALA A 94 -9.17 0.39 17.29
C ALA A 94 -7.82 0.10 17.97
N GLY A 95 -6.99 1.12 18.21
CA GLY A 95 -5.70 1.01 18.89
C GLY A 95 -4.54 0.62 17.97
N LEU A 96 -4.71 0.70 16.65
CA LEU A 96 -3.69 0.38 15.66
C LEU A 96 -2.94 1.64 15.23
N ALA A 97 -1.62 1.56 15.07
CA ALA A 97 -0.87 2.63 14.45
C ALA A 97 -1.14 2.65 12.94
N VAL A 98 -1.15 3.82 12.32
CA VAL A 98 -1.31 3.98 10.87
C VAL A 98 -0.15 4.75 10.29
N VAL A 99 0.47 4.18 9.26
CA VAL A 99 1.50 4.82 8.43
C VAL A 99 0.88 5.04 7.05
N SER A 100 0.50 6.27 6.75
CA SER A 100 -0.12 6.63 5.47
C SER A 100 0.95 7.15 4.50
N VAL A 101 1.16 6.43 3.40
CA VAL A 101 2.32 6.58 2.52
C VAL A 101 2.03 7.47 1.33
N GLN A 102 2.91 8.44 1.04
CA GLN A 102 2.97 9.10 -0.26
C GLN A 102 3.98 8.37 -1.16
N TYR A 103 3.52 7.80 -2.26
CA TYR A 103 4.37 7.15 -3.27
C TYR A 103 4.52 8.01 -4.53
N ARG A 104 5.47 7.67 -5.42
CA ARG A 104 5.62 8.35 -6.72
C ARG A 104 4.42 8.08 -7.62
N LEU A 105 3.88 9.13 -8.19
CA LEU A 105 2.79 9.08 -9.14
C LEU A 105 3.29 8.76 -10.56
N SER A 106 2.41 8.30 -11.44
CA SER A 106 2.78 7.83 -12.79
C SER A 106 3.37 8.91 -13.72
N GLY A 107 3.22 10.19 -13.38
CA GLY A 107 3.92 11.29 -14.06
C GLY A 107 5.31 11.59 -13.50
N GLU A 108 5.65 11.03 -12.35
CA GLU A 108 6.94 11.13 -11.68
C GLU A 108 7.81 9.90 -11.98
N ALA A 109 7.21 8.70 -11.97
CA ALA A 109 7.88 7.44 -12.32
C ALA A 109 6.87 6.38 -12.80
N VAL A 110 7.31 5.51 -13.72
CA VAL A 110 6.49 4.41 -14.24
C VAL A 110 6.65 3.13 -13.41
N PHE A 111 5.78 2.15 -13.62
CA PHE A 111 5.87 0.81 -13.05
C PHE A 111 7.29 0.23 -13.18
N PRO A 112 7.86 -0.40 -12.12
CA PRO A 112 7.25 -0.72 -10.82
C PRO A 112 7.52 0.30 -9.69
N ALA A 113 7.91 1.55 -10.01
CA ALA A 113 8.43 2.51 -9.03
C ALA A 113 7.53 2.72 -7.79
N ALA A 114 6.21 2.82 -7.98
CA ALA A 114 5.28 3.01 -6.86
C ALA A 114 5.20 1.78 -5.92
N ILE A 115 5.40 0.57 -6.45
CA ILE A 115 5.44 -0.66 -5.64
C ILE A 115 6.69 -0.65 -4.77
N GLN A 116 7.83 -0.30 -5.37
CA GLN A 116 9.12 -0.17 -4.67
C GLN A 116 9.06 0.88 -3.56
N ASP A 117 8.34 1.97 -3.78
CA ASP A 117 8.15 3.03 -2.79
C ASP A 117 7.34 2.52 -1.58
N VAL A 118 6.21 1.85 -1.82
CA VAL A 118 5.39 1.25 -0.75
C VAL A 118 6.18 0.17 0.00
N ALA A 119 6.93 -0.69 -0.69
CA ALA A 119 7.80 -1.68 -0.06
C ALA A 119 8.89 -1.01 0.81
N THR A 120 9.45 0.11 0.34
CA THR A 120 10.44 0.88 1.12
C THR A 120 9.82 1.49 2.37
N ALA A 121 8.57 1.95 2.32
CA ALA A 121 7.84 2.41 3.50
C ALA A 121 7.63 1.28 4.52
N VAL A 122 7.26 0.06 4.08
CA VAL A 122 7.15 -1.11 4.98
C VAL A 122 8.49 -1.41 5.67
N ARG A 123 9.59 -1.39 4.92
CA ARG A 123 10.94 -1.58 5.47
C ARG A 123 11.30 -0.50 6.47
N TRP A 124 10.97 0.76 6.17
CA TRP A 124 11.18 1.87 7.09
C TRP A 124 10.44 1.64 8.41
N VAL A 125 9.17 1.20 8.36
CA VAL A 125 8.39 0.88 9.57
C VAL A 125 9.09 -0.19 10.39
N ARG A 126 9.49 -1.29 9.74
CA ARG A 126 10.21 -2.39 10.39
C ARG A 126 11.54 -1.94 11.01
N THR A 127 12.33 -1.14 10.30
CA THR A 127 13.61 -0.60 10.80
C THR A 127 13.44 0.38 11.97
N ASN A 128 12.36 1.16 11.98
CA ASN A 128 12.15 2.20 12.99
C ASN A 128 11.15 1.78 14.09
N ALA A 129 10.77 0.51 14.14
CA ALA A 129 9.71 0.04 15.02
C ALA A 129 10.01 0.34 16.50
N ASP A 130 11.19 -0.03 16.99
CA ASP A 130 11.63 0.24 18.36
C ASP A 130 11.60 1.73 18.73
N ARG A 131 12.00 2.58 17.78
CA ARG A 131 12.07 4.04 17.97
C ARG A 131 10.69 4.65 18.23
N TYR A 132 9.67 4.10 17.57
CA TYR A 132 8.29 4.59 17.63
C TYR A 132 7.37 3.73 18.50
N GLY A 133 7.89 2.67 19.13
CA GLY A 133 7.08 1.73 19.91
C GLY A 133 6.11 0.91 19.06
N LEU A 134 6.47 0.62 17.81
CA LEU A 134 5.67 -0.17 16.87
C LEU A 134 6.05 -1.66 16.95
N ASP A 135 5.12 -2.53 16.56
CA ASP A 135 5.34 -3.96 16.43
C ASP A 135 5.82 -4.30 15.00
N SER A 136 7.10 -4.61 14.85
CA SER A 136 7.74 -4.95 13.56
C SER A 136 7.25 -6.25 12.93
N GLU A 137 6.66 -7.13 13.74
CA GLU A 137 6.18 -8.46 13.34
C GLU A 137 4.70 -8.44 12.95
N ARG A 138 4.00 -7.34 13.27
CA ARG A 138 2.57 -7.15 13.01
C ARG A 138 2.32 -5.92 12.14
N ILE A 139 2.69 -6.04 10.87
CA ILE A 139 2.51 -5.00 9.86
C ILE A 139 1.47 -5.46 8.84
N VAL A 140 0.31 -4.82 8.81
CA VAL A 140 -0.76 -5.10 7.85
C VAL A 140 -0.73 -4.05 6.75
N GLY A 141 -0.83 -4.49 5.50
CA GLY A 141 -1.03 -3.59 4.39
C GLY A 141 -2.51 -3.26 4.21
N PHE A 142 -2.82 -1.99 3.97
CA PHE A 142 -4.17 -1.57 3.59
C PHE A 142 -4.10 -0.63 2.39
N GLY A 143 -4.86 -0.89 1.34
CA GLY A 143 -4.95 0.06 0.25
C GLY A 143 -6.35 0.19 -0.32
N SER A 144 -6.56 1.25 -1.10
CA SER A 144 -7.80 1.46 -1.86
C SER A 144 -7.48 1.73 -3.34
N SER A 145 -8.22 1.12 -4.25
CA SER A 145 -8.03 1.26 -5.71
C SER A 145 -6.57 1.04 -6.10
N ALA A 146 -5.92 2.03 -6.73
CA ALA A 146 -4.49 2.02 -7.02
C ALA A 146 -3.61 1.60 -5.83
N GLY A 147 -3.85 2.12 -4.63
CA GLY A 147 -3.10 1.75 -3.44
C GLY A 147 -3.32 0.31 -3.01
N ALA A 148 -4.51 -0.25 -3.23
CA ALA A 148 -4.81 -1.65 -2.94
C ALA A 148 -3.99 -2.58 -3.84
N TYR A 149 -3.84 -2.23 -5.12
CA TYR A 149 -2.91 -2.90 -6.02
C TYR A 149 -1.48 -2.84 -5.52
N LEU A 150 -0.99 -1.65 -5.10
CA LEU A 150 0.40 -1.49 -4.65
C LEU A 150 0.69 -2.36 -3.42
N ILE A 151 -0.18 -2.32 -2.42
CA ILE A 151 -0.05 -3.14 -1.21
C ILE A 151 -0.09 -4.64 -1.54
N SER A 152 -1.02 -5.05 -2.39
CA SER A 152 -1.15 -6.45 -2.80
C SER A 152 0.07 -6.91 -3.59
N ALA A 153 0.63 -6.07 -4.45
CA ALA A 153 1.86 -6.37 -5.18
C ALA A 153 3.05 -6.55 -4.22
N VAL A 154 3.19 -5.69 -3.21
CA VAL A 154 4.22 -5.86 -2.16
C VAL A 154 4.04 -7.18 -1.41
N ALA A 155 2.80 -7.51 -1.02
CA ALA A 155 2.49 -8.73 -0.28
C ALA A 155 2.79 -10.02 -1.06
N LEU A 156 2.64 -10.00 -2.39
CA LEU A 156 2.74 -11.18 -3.25
C LEU A 156 4.07 -11.32 -3.99
N ALA A 157 4.84 -10.24 -4.14
CA ALA A 157 6.10 -10.27 -4.88
C ALA A 157 7.22 -11.04 -4.15
N GLY A 158 7.21 -11.04 -2.80
CA GLY A 158 8.31 -11.57 -1.98
C GLY A 158 9.55 -10.68 -2.00
N ASP A 159 10.41 -10.79 -0.97
CA ASP A 159 11.52 -9.86 -0.73
C ASP A 159 12.58 -9.82 -1.85
N ASP A 160 12.79 -10.96 -2.53
CA ASP A 160 13.79 -11.10 -3.60
C ASP A 160 13.30 -10.60 -4.97
N SER A 161 12.06 -10.13 -5.08
CA SER A 161 11.48 -9.68 -6.35
C SER A 161 11.94 -8.28 -6.74
N ASP A 162 12.17 -8.10 -8.04
CA ASP A 162 12.55 -6.80 -8.58
C ASP A 162 11.43 -5.74 -8.47
N LEU A 163 10.18 -6.18 -8.29
CA LEU A 163 9.02 -5.32 -8.03
C LEU A 163 9.11 -4.56 -6.71
N VAL A 164 9.79 -5.13 -5.71
CA VAL A 164 9.94 -4.54 -4.38
C VAL A 164 11.37 -4.11 -4.07
N SER A 165 12.27 -4.18 -5.05
CA SER A 165 13.67 -3.80 -4.88
C SER A 165 13.81 -2.35 -4.41
N SER A 166 14.84 -2.09 -3.59
CA SER A 166 15.16 -0.77 -3.09
C SER A 166 16.66 -0.54 -3.11
N THR A 167 17.06 0.71 -3.34
CA THR A 167 18.44 1.18 -3.24
C THR A 167 18.72 1.85 -1.89
N GLU A 168 17.75 1.89 -0.98
CA GLU A 168 17.94 2.43 0.37
C GLU A 168 18.73 1.46 1.25
N PRO A 169 19.43 1.94 2.31
CA PRO A 169 20.17 1.06 3.23
C PRO A 169 19.33 -0.03 3.89
N SER A 170 18.01 0.17 3.99
CA SER A 170 17.07 -0.81 4.54
C SER A 170 16.69 -1.92 3.56
N SER A 171 17.28 -1.99 2.37
CA SER A 171 16.92 -2.96 1.32
C SER A 171 17.01 -4.44 1.75
N GLU A 172 17.86 -4.76 2.73
CA GLU A 172 17.99 -6.11 3.31
C GLU A 172 16.90 -6.45 4.33
N VAL A 173 16.15 -5.45 4.80
CA VAL A 173 15.02 -5.64 5.70
C VAL A 173 13.84 -6.15 4.88
N SER A 174 13.16 -7.17 5.40
CA SER A 174 11.95 -7.71 4.76
C SER A 174 10.91 -6.61 4.54
N CYS A 175 10.13 -6.71 3.47
CA CYS A 175 8.90 -5.95 3.24
C CYS A 175 7.64 -6.82 3.36
N GLY A 176 7.77 -8.03 3.94
CA GLY A 176 6.66 -8.92 4.20
C GLY A 176 5.59 -8.31 5.12
N LEU A 177 4.34 -8.67 4.86
CA LEU A 177 3.15 -8.19 5.56
C LEU A 177 2.46 -9.35 6.29
N THR A 178 1.87 -9.06 7.43
CA THR A 178 1.11 -10.02 8.25
C THR A 178 -0.25 -10.35 7.63
N ALA A 179 -0.89 -9.37 7.00
CA ALA A 179 -2.17 -9.49 6.32
C ALA A 179 -2.34 -8.34 5.31
N VAL A 180 -3.35 -8.45 4.44
CA VAL A 180 -3.75 -7.39 3.52
C VAL A 180 -5.23 -7.08 3.64
N VAL A 181 -5.57 -5.79 3.73
CA VAL A 181 -6.91 -5.26 3.48
C VAL A 181 -6.90 -4.57 2.11
N GLU A 182 -7.70 -5.09 1.18
CA GLU A 182 -7.72 -4.71 -0.23
C GLU A 182 -9.11 -4.14 -0.54
N HIS A 183 -9.19 -2.83 -0.81
CA HIS A 183 -10.42 -2.19 -1.23
C HIS A 183 -10.39 -1.88 -2.75
N TYR A 184 -11.17 -2.63 -3.54
CA TYR A 184 -11.51 -2.38 -4.96
C TYR A 184 -10.33 -2.05 -5.90
N GLY A 185 -9.22 -2.75 -5.73
CA GLY A 185 -8.00 -2.61 -6.53
C GLY A 185 -8.05 -3.36 -7.86
N PRO A 186 -7.35 -2.86 -8.90
CA PRO A 186 -7.06 -3.65 -10.08
C PRO A 186 -6.11 -4.80 -9.72
N THR A 187 -6.23 -5.92 -10.42
CA THR A 187 -5.49 -7.17 -10.15
C THR A 187 -4.83 -7.72 -11.41
N ASP A 188 -5.55 -7.69 -12.54
CA ASP A 188 -5.09 -8.11 -13.86
C ASP A 188 -5.40 -6.99 -14.86
N PHE A 189 -4.37 -6.21 -15.16
CA PHE A 189 -4.47 -5.04 -16.04
C PHE A 189 -4.82 -5.38 -17.50
N LEU A 190 -4.47 -6.59 -17.98
CA LEU A 190 -4.81 -7.01 -19.33
C LEU A 190 -6.29 -7.42 -19.44
N LYS A 191 -6.91 -7.79 -18.30
CA LYS A 191 -8.34 -8.10 -18.19
C LYS A 191 -9.22 -6.93 -17.78
N HIS A 192 -8.63 -5.77 -17.48
CA HIS A 192 -9.37 -4.65 -16.93
C HIS A 192 -10.61 -4.23 -17.75
N ASP A 193 -10.46 -4.03 -19.06
CA ASP A 193 -11.57 -3.60 -19.93
C ASP A 193 -12.59 -4.71 -20.21
N GLU A 194 -12.17 -5.98 -20.14
CA GLU A 194 -13.02 -7.17 -20.25
C GLU A 194 -13.90 -7.32 -19.00
N ASP A 195 -13.32 -7.03 -17.83
CA ASP A 195 -13.97 -7.15 -16.53
C ASP A 195 -14.87 -5.95 -16.19
N ALA A 196 -14.84 -4.87 -16.98
CA ALA A 196 -15.51 -3.61 -16.70
C ALA A 196 -17.04 -3.72 -16.63
N HIS A 197 -17.66 -3.02 -15.69
CA HIS A 197 -19.12 -2.91 -15.60
C HIS A 197 -19.71 -2.31 -16.91
N PRO A 198 -20.94 -2.69 -17.33
CA PRO A 198 -21.56 -2.14 -18.55
C PRO A 198 -21.58 -0.60 -18.62
N ASP A 199 -21.77 0.05 -17.47
CA ASP A 199 -21.76 1.51 -17.32
C ASP A 199 -20.37 2.10 -16.99
N ALA A 200 -19.29 1.41 -17.36
CA ALA A 200 -17.93 1.86 -17.08
C ALA A 200 -17.65 3.25 -17.67
N ILE A 201 -16.99 4.09 -16.89
CA ILE A 201 -16.76 5.51 -17.22
C ILE A 201 -15.37 5.79 -17.82
N GLU A 202 -14.52 4.76 -17.91
CA GLU A 202 -13.17 4.86 -18.46
C GLU A 202 -12.78 3.53 -19.11
N ARG A 203 -11.91 3.59 -20.13
CA ARG A 203 -11.28 2.43 -20.75
C ARG A 203 -9.78 2.53 -20.58
N MET A 204 -9.14 1.40 -20.30
CA MET A 204 -7.75 1.36 -19.84
C MET A 204 -6.74 0.89 -20.88
N GLN A 205 -7.19 0.56 -22.10
CA GLN A 205 -6.30 0.18 -23.21
C GLN A 205 -6.03 1.33 -24.22
N GLY A 206 -6.31 2.58 -23.84
CA GLY A 206 -6.00 3.77 -24.64
C GLY A 206 -4.65 4.42 -24.29
N PRO A 207 -4.04 5.21 -25.20
CA PRO A 207 -2.77 5.90 -24.96
C PRO A 207 -2.83 6.96 -23.85
N ASP A 208 -3.99 7.58 -23.63
CA ASP A 208 -4.19 8.58 -22.59
C ASP A 208 -4.73 7.99 -21.28
N SER A 209 -4.88 6.66 -21.22
CA SER A 209 -5.49 5.97 -20.08
C SER A 209 -4.64 6.05 -18.83
N THR A 210 -5.30 5.88 -17.68
CA THR A 210 -4.64 5.74 -16.38
C THR A 210 -3.54 4.67 -16.40
N LEU A 211 -3.79 3.50 -17.02
CA LEU A 211 -2.79 2.44 -17.10
C LEU A 211 -1.64 2.77 -18.05
N ALA A 212 -1.90 3.45 -19.17
CA ALA A 212 -0.84 3.87 -20.07
C ALA A 212 0.14 4.84 -19.39
N ARG A 213 -0.36 5.73 -18.52
CA ARG A 213 0.49 6.58 -17.69
C ARG A 213 1.29 5.76 -16.68
N PHE A 214 0.64 4.82 -16.00
CA PHE A 214 1.29 3.98 -15.00
C PHE A 214 2.44 3.14 -15.57
N PHE A 215 2.24 2.53 -16.75
CA PHE A 215 3.26 1.71 -17.40
C PHE A 215 4.24 2.50 -18.28
N GLY A 216 3.87 3.72 -18.72
CA GLY A 216 4.60 4.48 -19.72
C GLY A 216 4.36 4.03 -21.16
N PHE A 217 3.42 3.10 -21.38
CA PHE A 217 3.01 2.57 -22.67
C PHE A 217 1.60 1.98 -22.57
N VAL A 218 0.90 1.83 -23.70
CA VAL A 218 -0.40 1.15 -23.75
C VAL A 218 -0.24 -0.31 -23.31
N PRO A 219 -0.91 -0.80 -22.25
CA PRO A 219 -0.64 -2.12 -21.66
C PRO A 219 -0.60 -3.28 -22.67
N SER A 220 -1.58 -3.34 -23.58
CA SER A 220 -1.67 -4.37 -24.62
C SER A 220 -0.50 -4.40 -25.61
N SER A 221 0.29 -3.34 -25.72
CA SER A 221 1.49 -3.29 -26.59
C SER A 221 2.69 -4.05 -26.01
N GLN A 222 2.73 -4.27 -24.70
CA GLN A 222 3.82 -4.99 -24.02
C GLN A 222 3.28 -5.91 -22.91
N PRO A 223 2.45 -6.91 -23.26
CA PRO A 223 1.77 -7.77 -22.29
C PRO A 223 2.76 -8.49 -21.36
N GLN A 224 3.94 -8.87 -21.85
CA GLN A 224 4.98 -9.51 -21.05
C GLN A 224 5.48 -8.64 -19.87
N VAL A 225 5.47 -7.31 -20.02
CA VAL A 225 5.86 -6.40 -18.93
C VAL A 225 4.71 -6.25 -17.94
N VAL A 226 3.49 -6.11 -18.45
CA VAL A 226 2.27 -5.95 -17.64
C VAL A 226 1.99 -7.20 -16.79
N GLU A 227 2.21 -8.39 -17.35
CA GLU A 227 2.02 -9.67 -16.66
C GLU A 227 2.93 -9.85 -15.44
N ARG A 228 4.06 -9.13 -15.37
CA ARG A 228 4.90 -9.12 -14.16
C ARG A 228 4.16 -8.52 -12.96
N GLY A 229 3.23 -7.59 -13.21
CA GLY A 229 2.37 -6.98 -12.20
C GLY A 229 1.03 -7.71 -12.02
N ASN A 230 0.79 -8.85 -12.66
CA ASN A 230 -0.47 -9.57 -12.51
C ASN A 230 -0.53 -10.26 -11.15
N LEU A 231 -1.33 -9.74 -10.22
CA LEU A 231 -1.42 -10.24 -8.85
C LEU A 231 -1.88 -11.71 -8.80
N CYS A 232 -2.71 -12.15 -9.76
CA CYS A 232 -3.14 -13.55 -9.83
C CYS A 232 -1.98 -14.51 -10.08
N ARG A 233 -0.94 -14.05 -10.81
CA ARG A 233 0.26 -14.84 -11.10
C ARG A 233 1.29 -14.81 -9.99
N LEU A 234 1.25 -13.75 -9.19
CA LEU A 234 2.11 -13.59 -8.01
C LEU A 234 1.58 -14.37 -6.80
N ALA A 235 0.31 -14.79 -6.80
CA ALA A 235 -0.26 -15.61 -5.72
C ALA A 235 0.55 -16.90 -5.50
N HIS A 236 0.96 -17.14 -4.26
CA HIS A 236 1.75 -18.31 -3.86
C HIS A 236 1.37 -18.79 -2.45
N PRO A 237 1.68 -20.05 -2.06
CA PRO A 237 1.25 -20.62 -0.77
C PRO A 237 1.79 -19.92 0.49
N GLY A 238 2.81 -19.07 0.34
CA GLY A 238 3.40 -18.30 1.44
C GLY A 238 2.86 -16.87 1.57
N ALA A 239 1.90 -16.48 0.74
CA ALA A 239 1.31 -15.15 0.80
C ALA A 239 0.48 -14.97 2.09
N PRO A 240 0.39 -13.74 2.63
CA PRO A 240 -0.39 -13.49 3.84
C PRO A 240 -1.90 -13.59 3.57
N PRO A 241 -2.75 -13.69 4.61
CA PRO A 241 -4.20 -13.64 4.46
C PRO A 241 -4.69 -12.29 3.92
N PHE A 242 -5.77 -12.33 3.13
CA PHE A 242 -6.40 -11.14 2.53
C PHE A 242 -7.85 -10.96 3.03
N LEU A 243 -8.25 -9.72 3.26
CA LEU A 243 -9.63 -9.27 3.22
C LEU A 243 -9.80 -8.39 1.98
N ILE A 244 -10.67 -8.80 1.07
CA ILE A 244 -10.95 -8.12 -0.20
C ILE A 244 -12.37 -7.56 -0.13
N ALA A 245 -12.54 -6.27 -0.35
CA ALA A 245 -13.84 -5.61 -0.41
C ALA A 245 -14.04 -4.89 -1.75
N HIS A 246 -15.13 -5.19 -2.45
CA HIS A 246 -15.40 -4.62 -3.77
C HIS A 246 -16.90 -4.39 -3.98
N GLY A 247 -17.26 -3.27 -4.62
CA GLY A 247 -18.65 -2.95 -4.96
C GLY A 247 -19.11 -3.62 -6.25
N ASP A 248 -20.32 -4.16 -6.28
CA ASP A 248 -20.87 -4.84 -7.46
C ASP A 248 -21.28 -3.91 -8.61
N ARG A 249 -21.29 -2.59 -8.36
CA ARG A 249 -21.58 -1.53 -9.34
C ARG A 249 -20.37 -0.63 -9.61
N ASP A 250 -19.16 -1.09 -9.33
CA ASP A 250 -17.95 -0.30 -9.57
C ASP A 250 -17.76 0.00 -11.07
N ARG A 251 -17.87 1.29 -11.43
CA ARG A 251 -17.78 1.76 -12.83
C ARG A 251 -16.36 2.07 -13.28
N ARG A 252 -15.34 1.87 -12.44
CA ARG A 252 -13.93 2.13 -12.77
C ARG A 252 -13.08 0.86 -12.76
N VAL A 253 -13.25 0.00 -11.76
CA VAL A 253 -12.56 -1.28 -11.67
C VAL A 253 -13.65 -2.33 -11.55
N GLY A 254 -13.78 -3.22 -12.54
CA GLY A 254 -14.80 -4.26 -12.47
C GLY A 254 -14.58 -5.22 -11.30
N ILE A 255 -15.65 -5.58 -10.60
CA ILE A 255 -15.63 -6.53 -9.46
C ILE A 255 -14.96 -7.87 -9.78
N GLU A 256 -14.96 -8.26 -11.06
CA GLU A 256 -14.30 -9.50 -11.49
C GLU A 256 -12.79 -9.49 -11.21
N GLN A 257 -12.15 -8.31 -11.10
CA GLN A 257 -10.76 -8.18 -10.69
C GLN A 257 -10.52 -8.75 -9.28
N SER A 258 -11.36 -8.37 -8.30
CA SER A 258 -11.27 -8.91 -6.93
C SER A 258 -11.71 -10.36 -6.84
N ARG A 259 -12.73 -10.79 -7.60
CA ARG A 259 -13.12 -12.21 -7.67
C ARG A 259 -11.99 -13.08 -8.23
N ARG A 260 -11.25 -12.57 -9.22
CA ARG A 260 -10.09 -13.26 -9.82
C ARG A 260 -8.95 -13.40 -8.83
N LEU A 261 -8.61 -12.33 -8.10
CA LEU A 261 -7.61 -12.38 -7.02
C LEU A 261 -8.00 -13.38 -5.94
N HIS A 262 -9.24 -13.31 -5.44
CA HIS A 262 -9.77 -14.23 -4.43
C HIS A 262 -9.62 -15.69 -4.88
N ARG A 263 -10.01 -16.02 -6.13
CA ARG A 263 -9.85 -17.39 -6.67
C ARG A 263 -8.38 -17.79 -6.80
N ALA A 264 -7.49 -16.89 -7.21
CA ALA A 264 -6.07 -17.16 -7.33
C ALA A 264 -5.42 -17.48 -5.97
N LEU A 265 -5.74 -16.70 -4.93
CA LEU A 265 -5.27 -16.92 -3.56
C LEU A 265 -5.82 -18.23 -2.98
N ALA A 266 -7.12 -18.49 -3.15
CA ALA A 266 -7.75 -19.73 -2.70
C ALA A 266 -7.14 -20.97 -3.37
N ALA A 267 -6.80 -20.88 -4.67
CA ALA A 267 -6.21 -21.99 -5.41
C ALA A 267 -4.82 -22.41 -4.90
N VAL A 268 -4.09 -21.51 -4.25
CA VAL A 268 -2.78 -21.78 -3.62
C VAL A 268 -2.88 -22.00 -2.10
N GLY A 269 -4.09 -22.09 -1.56
CA GLY A 269 -4.35 -22.37 -0.14
C GLY A 269 -4.25 -21.17 0.80
N VAL A 270 -4.22 -19.94 0.27
CA VAL A 270 -4.17 -18.71 1.06
C VAL A 270 -5.58 -18.31 1.48
N ARG A 271 -5.76 -17.93 2.74
CA ARG A 271 -7.03 -17.37 3.23
C ARG A 271 -7.30 -16.04 2.53
N ALA A 272 -8.41 -15.95 1.83
CA ALA A 272 -8.91 -14.71 1.23
C ALA A 272 -10.40 -14.59 1.54
N ASP A 273 -10.79 -13.56 2.29
CA ASP A 273 -12.18 -13.27 2.61
C ASP A 273 -12.68 -12.22 1.61
N LEU A 274 -13.70 -12.53 0.79
CA LEU A 274 -14.27 -11.60 -0.21
C LEU A 274 -15.61 -11.02 0.27
N VAL A 275 -15.69 -9.70 0.36
CA VAL A 275 -16.88 -8.92 0.70
C VAL A 275 -17.36 -8.17 -0.54
N GLU A 276 -18.47 -8.62 -1.10
CA GLU A 276 -19.14 -7.91 -2.21
C GLU A 276 -20.15 -6.92 -1.64
N ILE A 277 -19.96 -5.64 -1.93
CA ILE A 277 -20.81 -4.55 -1.46
C ILE A 277 -21.90 -4.32 -2.50
N VAL A 278 -23.13 -4.70 -2.14
CA VAL A 278 -24.33 -4.45 -2.95
C VAL A 278 -24.50 -2.95 -3.17
N ASP A 279 -24.74 -2.55 -4.41
CA ASP A 279 -24.88 -1.17 -4.87
C ASP A 279 -23.65 -0.29 -4.63
N GLY A 280 -22.50 -0.91 -4.33
CA GLY A 280 -21.23 -0.21 -4.14
C GLY A 280 -20.64 0.23 -5.48
N ASP A 281 -20.46 1.54 -5.67
CA ASP A 281 -19.61 2.10 -6.75
C ASP A 281 -18.20 2.41 -6.21
N HIS A 282 -17.27 2.72 -7.11
CA HIS A 282 -15.86 2.96 -6.84
C HIS A 282 -15.65 4.03 -5.76
N GLY A 283 -15.08 3.66 -4.62
CA GLY A 283 -14.83 4.58 -3.51
C GLY A 283 -16.11 5.21 -2.91
N SER A 284 -17.27 4.60 -3.11
CA SER A 284 -18.53 5.04 -2.51
C SER A 284 -18.49 5.01 -0.98
N ALA A 285 -19.45 5.69 -0.32
CA ALA A 285 -19.50 5.82 1.13
C ALA A 285 -19.55 4.48 1.89
N HIS A 286 -19.98 3.40 1.23
CA HIS A 286 -19.97 2.04 1.80
C HIS A 286 -18.59 1.60 2.27
N PHE A 287 -17.52 2.08 1.62
CA PHE A 287 -16.14 1.73 1.98
C PHE A 287 -15.62 2.47 3.22
N ASN A 288 -16.38 3.43 3.72
CA ASN A 288 -16.11 4.16 4.96
C ASN A 288 -17.32 4.10 5.91
N ALA A 289 -18.03 2.97 5.89
CA ALA A 289 -19.23 2.76 6.69
C ALA A 289 -18.98 1.70 7.77
N ALA A 290 -19.71 1.83 8.88
CA ALA A 290 -19.59 0.95 10.04
C ALA A 290 -19.66 -0.56 9.71
N PRO A 291 -20.53 -1.06 8.80
CA PRO A 291 -20.55 -2.49 8.47
C PRO A 291 -19.21 -3.01 7.93
N LEU A 292 -18.56 -2.25 7.04
CA LEU A 292 -17.26 -2.65 6.52
C LEU A 292 -16.17 -2.47 7.57
N HIS A 293 -16.20 -1.39 8.37
CA HIS A 293 -15.26 -1.21 9.48
C HIS A 293 -15.31 -2.39 10.45
N HIS A 294 -16.49 -2.85 10.86
CA HIS A 294 -16.63 -4.02 11.74
C HIS A 294 -16.07 -5.29 11.10
N THR A 295 -16.30 -5.49 9.80
CA THR A 295 -15.76 -6.65 9.08
C THR A 295 -14.23 -6.59 9.01
N THR A 296 -13.67 -5.42 8.73
CA THR A 296 -12.22 -5.18 8.73
C THR A 296 -11.62 -5.41 10.12
N LEU A 297 -12.23 -4.87 11.18
CA LEU A 297 -11.73 -5.07 12.55
C LEU A 297 -11.80 -6.54 12.97
N ALA A 298 -12.86 -7.27 12.63
CA ALA A 298 -12.95 -8.70 12.94
C ALA A 298 -11.87 -9.53 12.21
N PHE A 299 -11.57 -9.19 10.95
CA PHE A 299 -10.46 -9.79 10.22
C PHE A 299 -9.12 -9.48 10.90
N LEU A 300 -8.89 -8.22 11.27
CA LEU A 300 -7.66 -7.78 11.94
C LEU A 300 -7.47 -8.43 13.31
N GLU A 301 -8.51 -8.53 14.14
CA GLU A 301 -8.52 -9.26 15.42
C GLU A 301 -8.04 -10.71 15.22
N SER A 302 -8.53 -11.36 14.16
CA SER A 302 -8.17 -12.75 13.84
C SER A 302 -6.72 -12.91 13.39
N VAL A 303 -6.20 -12.05 12.51
CA VAL A 303 -4.85 -12.22 11.95
C VAL A 303 -3.76 -11.66 12.85
N LEU A 304 -4.06 -10.65 13.67
CA LEU A 304 -3.14 -10.11 14.67
C LEU A 304 -3.15 -10.91 15.98
N ALA A 305 -4.12 -11.82 16.15
CA ALA A 305 -4.32 -12.64 17.33
C ALA A 305 -4.38 -11.81 18.63
N MET A 306 -5.10 -10.68 18.58
CA MET A 306 -5.31 -9.79 19.72
C MET A 306 -6.68 -9.09 19.64
N PRO A 307 -7.29 -8.77 20.79
CA PRO A 307 -8.52 -7.97 20.80
C PRO A 307 -8.22 -6.55 20.34
N LEU A 308 -9.14 -5.95 19.57
CA LEU A 308 -9.08 -4.55 19.19
C LEU A 308 -10.14 -3.75 19.95
N SER A 309 -9.86 -2.45 20.14
CA SER A 309 -10.85 -1.54 20.70
C SER A 309 -12.02 -1.36 19.73
N ARG A 310 -13.23 -1.19 20.27
CA ARG A 310 -14.49 -1.03 19.50
C ARG A 310 -15.21 0.23 19.93
#